data_AF-A0A1H9YED0-F1
#
_entry.id   AF-A0A1H9YED0-F1
#
_cell.length_a   1.000
_cell.length_b   1.000
_cell.length_c   1.000
_cell.angle_alpha   90.00
_cell.angle_beta   90.00
_cell.angle_gamma   90.00
#
_symmetry.space_group_name_H-M   'P 1'
#
loop_
_entity.id
_entity.type
_entity.pdbx_description
1 polymer ?
#
loop_
_entity_poly.entity_id
_entity_poly.type
_entity_poly.pdbx_seq_one_letter_code
_entity_poly.pdbx_strand_id
1 'polypeptide(L)' 'MDGNGIPLAFNINQGNTNEQTTLKPLEEKILSDFKLSKFIVSTDAGLASESNRRFNSKGDRAFITTQSIKKLKKHLKD' A
#
# COMPACT_ATOMS: atom_id res chain seq x y z
N MET A 1 10.67 -5.68 7.19
CA MET A 1 11.24 -6.20 8.45
C MET A 1 12.65 -6.64 8.16
N ASP A 2 13.54 -6.61 9.14
CA ASP A 2 14.88 -7.19 8.98
C ASP A 2 14.81 -8.73 8.97
N GLY A 3 15.97 -9.39 8.88
CA GLY A 3 16.07 -10.86 8.90
C GLY A 3 15.61 -11.52 10.21
N ASN A 4 15.40 -10.74 11.27
CA ASN A 4 14.94 -11.21 12.58
C ASN A 4 13.45 -10.89 12.83
N GLY A 5 12.75 -10.33 11.83
CA GLY A 5 11.34 -9.94 11.96
C GLY A 5 11.13 -8.61 12.68
N ILE A 6 12.16 -7.78 12.87
CA ILE A 6 12.03 -6.47 13.49
C ILE A 6 11.52 -5.46 12.44
N PRO A 7 10.55 -4.59 12.78
CA PRO A 7 10.13 -3.51 11.89
C PRO A 7 11.30 -2.56 11.54
N LEU A 8 11.50 -2.28 10.25
CA LEU A 8 12.55 -1.36 9.80
C LEU A 8 12.19 0.11 10.04
N ALA A 9 10.90 0.42 10.03
CA ALA A 9 10.37 1.77 10.25
C ALA A 9 8.91 1.67 10.70
N PHE A 10 8.43 2.71 11.38
CA PHE A 10 7.02 2.91 11.70
C PHE A 10 6.62 4.37 11.40
N ASN A 11 5.35 4.58 11.09
CA ASN A 11 4.77 5.89 10.84
C ASN A 11 3.45 6.01 11.60
N ILE A 12 3.26 7.12 12.30
CA ILE A 12 2.07 7.39 13.10
C ILE A 12 1.44 8.67 12.56
N ASN A 13 0.14 8.60 12.27
CA ASN A 13 -0.68 9.73 11.83
C ASN A 13 -1.64 10.14 12.96
N GLN A 14 -2.19 11.35 12.90
CA GLN A 14 -3.21 11.79 13.86
C GLN A 14 -4.46 10.91 13.74
N GLY A 15 -5.09 10.57 14.87
CA GLY A 15 -6.20 9.60 14.89
C GLY A 15 -7.46 10.03 14.12
N ASN A 16 -7.61 11.31 13.81
CA ASN A 16 -8.68 11.88 13.00
C ASN A 16 -8.30 12.05 11.52
N THR A 17 -7.12 11.62 11.10
CA THR A 17 -6.69 11.68 9.70
C THR A 17 -7.40 10.60 8.90
N ASN A 18 -7.91 10.96 7.72
CA ASN A 18 -8.44 9.97 6.79
C ASN A 18 -7.32 9.01 6.36
N GLU A 19 -7.42 7.74 6.72
CA GLU A 19 -6.39 6.74 6.45
C GLU A 19 -6.03 6.63 4.97
N GLN A 20 -6.99 6.80 4.05
CA GLN A 20 -6.74 6.64 2.61
C GLN A 20 -5.72 7.65 2.09
N THR A 21 -5.59 8.82 2.72
CA THR A 21 -4.64 9.87 2.32
C THR A 21 -3.24 9.65 2.89
N THR A 22 -3.07 8.74 3.85
CA THR A 22 -1.80 8.52 4.54
C THR A 22 -0.81 7.66 3.75
N LEU A 23 -1.30 6.84 2.82
CA LEU A 23 -0.47 5.85 2.14
C LEU A 23 0.55 6.47 1.17
N LYS A 24 0.16 7.47 0.37
CA LYS A 24 1.08 8.09 -0.60
C LYS A 24 2.25 8.82 0.09
N PRO A 25 2.01 9.68 1.11
CA PRO A 25 3.12 10.31 1.85
C PRO A 25 4.04 9.29 2.53
N LEU A 26 3.48 8.20 3.06
CA LEU A 26 4.26 7.12 3.67
C LEU A 26 5.19 6.45 2.64
N GLU A 27 4.66 6.11 1.47
CA GLU A 27 5.43 5.46 0.41
C GLU A 27 6.51 6.38 -0.19
N GLU A 28 6.22 7.68 -0.35
CA GLU A 28 7.21 8.68 -0.76
C GLU A 28 8.36 8.80 0.24
N LYS A 29 8.03 8.77 1.54
CA LYS A 29 9.03 8.75 2.61
C LYS A 29 9.89 7.48 2.57
N ILE A 30 9.28 6.30 2.41
CA ILE A 30 10.00 5.03 2.27
C ILE A 30 10.95 5.07 1.05
N LEU A 31 10.50 5.61 -0.09
CA LEU A 31 11.34 5.74 -1.29
C LEU A 31 12.55 6.66 -1.05
N SER A 32 12.35 7.76 -0.33
CA SER A 32 13.42 8.68 0.07
C SER A 32 14.41 8.04 1.05
N ASP A 33 13.89 7.37 2.07
CA ASP A 33 14.68 6.82 3.18
C ASP A 33 15.51 5.60 2.74
N PHE A 34 14.95 4.73 1.90
CA PHE A 34 15.58 3.47 1.48
C PHE A 34 16.16 3.50 0.06
N LYS A 35 16.18 4.66 -0.61
CA LYS A 35 16.82 4.96 -1.90
C LYS A 35 16.83 3.80 -2.91
N LEU A 36 15.77 3.68 -3.72
CA LEU A 36 15.62 2.73 -4.84
C LEU A 36 15.41 1.25 -4.47
N SER A 37 15.16 0.92 -3.21
CA SER A 37 14.70 -0.43 -2.85
C SER A 37 13.33 -0.72 -3.49
N LYS A 38 13.22 -1.78 -4.31
CA LYS A 38 11.93 -2.29 -4.79
C LYS A 38 11.14 -2.82 -3.59
N PHE A 39 9.89 -2.41 -3.45
CA PHE A 39 9.01 -2.93 -2.40
C PHE A 39 7.60 -3.20 -2.92
N ILE A 40 6.92 -4.11 -2.22
CA ILE A 40 5.53 -4.48 -2.47
C ILE A 40 4.70 -3.93 -1.31
N VAL A 41 3.64 -3.19 -1.62
CA VAL A 41 2.71 -2.66 -0.63
C VAL A 41 1.64 -3.71 -0.33
N SER A 42 1.46 -4.10 0.93
CA SER A 42 0.41 -5.03 1.34
C SER A 42 -0.55 -4.33 2.29
N THR A 43 -1.82 -4.15 1.89
CA THR A 43 -2.85 -3.49 2.72
C THR A 43 -4.16 -4.27 2.70
N ASP A 44 -5.00 -4.06 3.71
CA ASP A 44 -6.41 -4.44 3.61
C ASP A 44 -7.19 -3.50 2.66
N ALA A 45 -8.52 -3.63 2.66
CA ALA A 45 -9.44 -2.97 1.74
C ALA A 45 -9.61 -1.47 2.05
N GLY A 46 -9.35 -1.03 3.28
CA GLY A 46 -9.48 0.36 3.72
C GLY A 46 -8.54 1.30 2.96
N LEU A 47 -7.32 0.84 2.65
CA LEU A 47 -6.32 1.60 1.90
C LEU A 47 -6.32 1.31 0.38
N ALA A 48 -7.19 0.42 -0.09
CA ALA A 48 -7.28 -0.06 -1.46
C ALA A 48 -7.94 0.91 -2.47
N SER A 49 -7.97 2.20 -2.14
CA SER A 49 -8.60 3.24 -2.96
C SER A 49 -8.08 3.17 -4.40
N GLU A 50 -8.93 3.52 -5.37
CA GLU A 50 -8.53 3.50 -6.78
C GLU A 50 -7.30 4.38 -7.04
N SER A 51 -7.24 5.54 -6.36
CA SER A 51 -6.10 6.44 -6.44
C SER A 51 -4.81 5.84 -5.86
N ASN A 52 -4.90 5.04 -4.79
CA ASN A 52 -3.76 4.36 -4.17
C ASN A 52 -3.29 3.20 -5.03
N ARG A 53 -4.21 2.41 -5.58
CA ARG A 53 -3.88 1.32 -6.53
C ARG A 53 -3.19 1.86 -7.76
N ARG A 54 -3.70 2.95 -8.37
CA ARG A 54 -3.05 3.61 -9.51
C ARG A 54 -1.65 4.12 -9.18
N PHE A 55 -1.45 4.67 -7.98
CA PHE A 55 -0.14 5.13 -7.54
C PHE A 55 0.85 3.97 -7.39
N ASN A 56 0.39 2.86 -6.84
CA ASN A 56 1.18 1.64 -6.64
C ASN A 56 1.38 0.78 -7.89
N SER A 57 0.67 1.06 -8.99
CA SER A 57 0.91 0.45 -10.31
C SER A 57 1.97 1.17 -11.15
N LYS A 58 2.60 2.24 -10.66
CA LYS A 58 3.56 3.02 -11.45
C LYS A 58 4.96 2.40 -11.43
N GLY A 59 5.58 2.27 -12.60
CA GLY A 59 6.94 1.77 -12.74
C GLY A 59 7.09 0.31 -12.29
N ASP A 60 8.18 0.00 -11.60
CA ASP A 60 8.49 -1.35 -11.08
C ASP A 60 7.82 -1.69 -9.75
N ARG A 61 6.77 -0.94 -9.36
CA ARG A 61 6.08 -1.10 -8.09
C ARG A 61 4.97 -2.15 -8.20
N ALA A 62 4.71 -2.84 -7.09
CA ALA A 62 3.62 -3.79 -6.99
C ALA A 62 2.88 -3.61 -5.66
N PHE A 63 1.63 -4.08 -5.63
CA PHE A 63 0.82 -4.07 -4.42
C PHE A 63 -0.06 -5.31 -4.34
N ILE A 64 -0.41 -5.65 -3.11
CA ILE A 64 -1.37 -6.68 -2.74
C ILE A 64 -2.41 -5.98 -1.88
N THR A 65 -3.68 -6.15 -2.25
CA THR A 65 -4.77 -5.58 -1.48
C THR A 65 -5.97 -6.51 -1.45
N THR A 66 -6.76 -6.46 -0.38
CA THR A 66 -7.97 -7.27 -0.30
C THR A 66 -9.04 -6.69 -1.21
N GLN A 67 -9.62 -7.56 -2.04
CA GLN A 67 -10.67 -7.21 -2.98
C GLN A 67 -11.92 -8.03 -2.65
N SER A 68 -13.03 -7.35 -2.39
CA SER A 68 -14.29 -8.04 -2.15
C SER A 68 -14.71 -8.81 -3.41
N ILE A 69 -14.98 -10.11 -3.26
CA ILE A 69 -15.49 -10.99 -4.32
C ILE A 69 -16.80 -10.44 -4.90
N LYS A 70 -17.66 -9.85 -4.06
CA LYS A 70 -18.93 -9.24 -4.50
C LYS A 70 -18.69 -8.11 -5.52
N LYS A 71 -17.58 -7.37 -5.39
CA LYS A 71 -17.20 -6.24 -6.23
C LYS A 71 -16.30 -6.62 -7.43
N LEU A 72 -15.95 -7.90 -7.61
CA LEU A 72 -15.20 -8.34 -8.80
C LEU A 72 -16.04 -8.19 -10.08
N LYS A 73 -15.34 -8.04 -11.21
CA LYS A 73 -15.98 -8.11 -12.53
C LYS A 73 -16.56 -9.52 -12.73
N LYS A 74 -17.68 -9.63 -13.46
CA LYS A 74 -18.38 -10.92 -13.64
C LYS A 74 -17.45 -12.03 -14.16
N HIS A 75 -16.61 -11.72 -15.14
CA HIS A 75 -15.62 -12.66 -15.71
C HIS A 75 -14.46 -13.05 -14.79
N LEU A 76 -14.36 -12.48 -13.58
CA LEU A 76 -13.35 -12.84 -12.57
C LEU A 76 -13.95 -13.65 -11.41
N LYS A 77 -15.25 -13.96 -11.47
CA LYS A 77 -15.97 -14.72 -10.42
C LYS A 77 -16.15 -16.20 -10.77
N ASP A 78 -15.80 -16.58 -12.00
CA ASP A 78 -15.91 -17.90 -12.61
C ASP A 78 -14.52 -18.31 -13.14
#